data_AF-A0A3M1YGX8-F1
#
_entry.id   AF-A0A3M1YGX8-F1
#
_cell.length_a   1.000
_cell.length_b   1.000
_cell.length_c   1.000
_cell.angle_alpha   90.00
_cell.angle_beta   90.00
_cell.angle_gamma   90.00
#
_symmetry.space_group_name_H-M   'P 1'
#
loop_
_entity.id
_entity.type
_entity.pdbx_description
1 polymer ?
#
loop_
_entity_poly.entity_id
_entity_poly.type
_entity_poly.pdbx_seq_one_letter_code
_entity_poly.pdbx_strand_id
1 'polypeptide(L)'
;MRNFKTLDHVVIDHETGIITLSAQQDDLTSTRLSMRREGSYLSISASYGPIEIAMRPRFAEVVRVLSKMQPVEGLQTTRQVGTGQAYLAMGLQADKGLVIRPTIVADATGHICFNLFLTDDVCQALFDWLDI
;
A
#
# COMPACT_ATOMS: atom_id res chain seq x y z
N MET A 1 6.45 -5.40 18.67
CA MET A 1 5.12 -4.96 18.19
C MET A 1 5.35 -3.86 17.15
N ARG A 2 4.67 -3.89 15.99
CA ARG A 2 4.81 -2.86 14.94
C ARG A 2 3.64 -1.89 15.04
N ASN A 3 3.88 -0.60 14.84
CA ASN A 3 2.84 0.43 14.88
C ASN A 3 2.25 0.61 13.48
N PHE A 4 0.97 0.30 13.31
CA PHE A 4 0.25 0.49 12.05
C PHE A 4 -0.52 1.81 12.05
N LYS A 5 -0.55 2.45 10.88
CA LYS A 5 -1.46 3.57 10.61
C LYS A 5 -2.62 3.08 9.77
N THR A 6 -3.82 3.25 10.30
CA THR A 6 -5.05 2.94 9.60
C THR A 6 -5.35 4.01 8.56
N LEU A 7 -5.59 3.58 7.32
CA LEU A 7 -6.11 4.37 6.22
C LEU A 7 -7.56 3.95 6.01
N ASP A 8 -8.46 4.83 6.36
CA ASP A 8 -9.92 4.63 6.40
C ASP A 8 -10.67 5.55 5.43
N HIS A 9 -9.94 6.39 4.68
CA HIS A 9 -10.49 7.30 3.68
C HIS A 9 -9.89 7.02 2.31
N VAL A 10 -10.72 7.14 1.27
CA VAL A 10 -10.34 6.96 -0.13
C VAL A 10 -10.91 8.09 -0.98
N VAL A 11 -10.09 8.64 -1.86
CA VAL A 11 -10.48 9.61 -2.89
C VAL A 11 -9.93 9.13 -4.22
N ILE A 12 -10.80 9.02 -5.22
CA ILE A 12 -10.42 8.66 -6.60
C ILE A 12 -10.65 9.88 -7.47
N ASP A 13 -9.59 10.40 -8.06
CA ASP A 13 -9.65 11.44 -9.06
C ASP A 13 -9.74 10.80 -10.45
N HIS A 14 -10.92 10.89 -11.06
CA HIS A 14 -11.19 10.30 -12.38
C HIS A 14 -10.52 11.05 -13.53
N GLU A 15 -10.16 12.33 -13.36
CA GLU A 15 -9.46 13.10 -14.39
C GLU A 15 -7.99 12.68 -14.48
N THR A 16 -7.33 12.56 -13.33
CA THR A 16 -5.92 12.18 -13.28
C THR A 16 -5.69 10.66 -13.22
N GLY A 17 -6.73 9.91 -12.84
CA GLY A 17 -6.66 8.45 -12.60
C GLY A 17 -5.92 8.09 -11.31
N ILE A 18 -5.84 9.00 -10.35
CA ILE A 18 -5.12 8.82 -9.08
C ILE A 18 -6.09 8.34 -8.01
N ILE A 19 -5.74 7.25 -7.31
CA ILE A 19 -6.38 6.87 -6.05
C ILE A 19 -5.51 7.35 -4.88
N THR A 20 -6.14 7.97 -3.88
CA THR A 20 -5.47 8.45 -2.67
C THR A 20 -6.16 7.88 -1.45
N LEU A 21 -5.40 7.17 -0.62
CA LEU A 21 -5.83 6.58 0.64
C LEU A 21 -5.22 7.36 1.79
N SER A 22 -6.01 7.73 2.80
CA SER A 22 -5.53 8.53 3.93
C SER A 22 -6.19 8.14 5.24
N ALA A 23 -5.58 8.52 6.36
CA ALA A 23 -6.25 8.52 7.65
C ALA A 23 -7.19 9.73 7.75
N GLN A 24 -8.33 9.61 8.44
CA GLN A 24 -9.36 10.66 8.63
C GLN A 24 -8.86 12.01 9.20
N GLN A 25 -7.62 12.09 9.68
CA GLN A 25 -7.12 13.27 10.37
C GLN A 25 -6.48 14.27 9.38
N ASP A 26 -7.22 15.35 9.16
CA ASP A 26 -7.02 16.44 8.19
C ASP A 26 -5.86 17.37 8.59
N ASP A 27 -4.62 16.88 8.46
CA ASP A 27 -3.42 17.70 8.64
C ASP A 27 -2.45 17.53 7.46
N LEU A 28 -1.66 18.57 7.18
CA LEU A 28 -0.64 18.65 6.11
C LEU A 28 0.47 17.57 6.27
N THR A 29 0.46 16.82 7.37
CA THR A 29 1.39 15.74 7.72
C THR A 29 0.72 14.36 7.79
N SER A 30 -0.54 14.25 7.35
CA SER A 30 -1.33 13.03 7.41
C SER A 30 -0.70 11.88 6.61
N THR A 31 -0.80 10.67 7.15
CA THR A 31 -0.34 9.46 6.46
C THR A 31 -1.18 9.23 5.21
N ARG A 32 -0.52 9.10 4.06
CA ARG A 32 -1.17 9.00 2.75
C ARG A 32 -0.52 7.91 1.89
N LEU A 33 -1.33 7.24 1.10
CA LEU A 33 -0.88 6.35 0.03
C LEU A 33 -1.59 6.75 -1.26
N SER A 34 -0.87 7.39 -2.18
CA SER A 34 -1.37 7.77 -3.49
C SER A 34 -0.81 6.84 -4.56
N MET A 35 -1.66 6.41 -5.49
CA MET A 35 -1.29 5.48 -6.56
C MET A 35 -1.86 5.91 -7.90
N ARG A 36 -1.09 5.65 -8.96
CA ARG A 36 -1.49 5.93 -10.35
C ARG A 36 -0.92 4.88 -11.29
N ARG A 37 -1.75 4.38 -12.20
CA ARG A 37 -1.25 3.52 -13.29
C ARG A 37 -0.52 4.38 -14.34
N GLU A 38 0.71 4.01 -14.65
CA GLU A 38 1.56 4.65 -15.66
C GLU A 38 2.03 3.59 -16.67
N GLY A 39 1.18 3.32 -17.67
CA GLY A 39 1.42 2.26 -18.65
C GLY A 39 1.50 0.88 -18.00
N SER A 40 2.71 0.29 -18.01
CA SER A 40 2.99 -1.03 -17.40
C SER A 40 3.41 -0.98 -15.93
N TYR A 41 3.53 0.21 -15.35
CA TYR A 41 3.94 0.43 -13.96
C TYR A 41 2.80 0.99 -13.12
N LEU A 42 2.86 0.73 -11.82
CA LEU A 42 2.03 1.39 -10.81
C LEU A 42 2.92 2.38 -10.07
N SER A 43 2.70 3.67 -10.26
CA SER A 43 3.36 4.72 -9.46
C SER A 43 2.71 4.75 -8.09
N ILE A 44 3.52 4.70 -7.03
CA ILE A 44 3.08 4.71 -5.64
C ILE A 44 3.88 5.77 -4.91
N SER A 45 3.19 6.67 -4.21
CA SER A 45 3.74 7.60 -3.23
C SER A 45 3.10 7.25 -1.89
N ALA A 46 3.90 6.73 -0.96
CA ALA A 46 3.48 6.55 0.41
C ALA A 46 4.15 7.62 1.26
N SER A 47 3.37 8.40 2.01
CA SER A 47 3.85 9.50 2.83
C SER A 47 3.48 9.29 4.28
N TYR A 48 4.42 9.54 5.18
CA TYR A 48 4.23 9.50 6.63
C TYR A 48 4.93 10.71 7.24
N GLY A 49 4.14 11.71 7.64
CA GLY A 49 4.71 12.98 8.10
C GLY A 49 5.58 13.62 7.00
N PRO A 50 6.84 13.98 7.29
CA PRO A 50 7.73 14.63 6.31
C PRO A 50 8.45 13.66 5.37
N ILE A 51 8.24 12.34 5.50
CA ILE A 51 8.98 11.32 4.73
C ILE A 51 8.06 10.68 3.70
N GLU A 52 8.57 10.51 2.49
CA GLU A 52 7.92 9.80 1.39
C GLU A 52 8.76 8.60 0.94
N ILE A 53 8.10 7.47 0.68
CA ILE A 53 8.64 6.36 -0.10
C ILE A 53 7.90 6.33 -1.44
N ALA A 54 8.59 6.70 -2.50
CA ALA A 54 8.10 6.61 -3.87
C ALA A 54 8.60 5.32 -4.54
N MET A 55 7.72 4.60 -5.23
CA MET A 55 8.08 3.38 -5.95
C MET A 55 7.25 3.20 -7.23
N ARG A 56 7.81 2.45 -8.19
CA ARG A 56 7.16 2.14 -9.46
C ARG A 56 7.21 0.64 -9.79
N PRO A 57 6.56 -0.24 -9.00
CA PRO A 57 6.48 -1.66 -9.31
C PRO A 57 5.74 -1.93 -10.63
N ARG A 58 5.95 -3.11 -11.23
CA ARG A 58 5.19 -3.55 -12.41
C ARG A 58 3.73 -3.75 -12.05
N PHE A 59 2.82 -3.08 -12.75
CA PHE A 59 1.39 -3.13 -12.50
C PHE A 59 0.85 -4.57 -12.51
N ALA A 60 1.22 -5.34 -13.53
CA ALA A 60 0.79 -6.72 -13.68
C ALA A 60 1.24 -7.62 -12.51
N GLU A 61 2.37 -7.32 -11.88
CA GLU A 61 2.84 -8.10 -10.71
C GLU A 61 2.04 -7.77 -9.46
N VAL A 62 1.73 -6.48 -9.22
CA VAL A 62 0.89 -6.04 -8.10
C VAL A 62 -0.50 -6.65 -8.21
N VAL A 63 -1.15 -6.49 -9.36
CA VAL A 63 -2.48 -7.07 -9.67
C VAL A 63 -2.48 -8.59 -9.48
N ARG A 64 -1.48 -9.29 -10.03
CA ARG A 64 -1.37 -10.76 -9.90
C ARG A 64 -1.21 -11.21 -8.45
N VAL A 65 -0.49 -10.44 -7.62
CA VAL A 65 -0.28 -10.78 -6.20
C VAL A 65 -1.54 -10.51 -5.38
N LEU A 66 -2.19 -9.37 -5.59
CA LEU A 66 -3.41 -9.00 -4.87
C LEU A 66 -4.60 -9.91 -5.22
N SER A 67 -4.83 -10.19 -6.51
CA SER A 67 -5.92 -11.07 -6.99
C SER A 67 -5.84 -12.52 -6.48
N LYS A 68 -4.66 -12.97 -6.03
CA LYS A 68 -4.45 -14.33 -5.50
C LYS A 68 -4.27 -14.35 -3.99
N MET A 69 -4.41 -13.20 -3.33
CA MET A 69 -4.24 -13.12 -1.89
C MET A 69 -5.39 -13.83 -1.20
N GLN A 70 -5.07 -14.55 -0.14
CA GLN A 70 -6.06 -15.17 0.73
C GLN A 70 -5.79 -14.65 2.15
N PRO A 71 -6.82 -14.49 2.99
CA PRO A 71 -6.64 -14.14 4.38
C PRO A 71 -5.75 -15.17 5.09
N VAL A 72 -4.73 -14.71 5.81
CA VAL A 72 -3.85 -15.60 6.60
C VAL A 72 -3.72 -15.06 8.01
N GLU A 73 -4.17 -15.83 8.99
CA GLU A 73 -4.03 -15.48 10.40
C GLU A 73 -2.56 -15.50 10.84
N GLY A 74 -2.19 -14.53 11.70
CA GLY A 74 -0.88 -14.46 12.33
C GLY A 74 0.26 -13.90 11.46
N LEU A 75 0.08 -13.80 10.14
CA LEU A 75 1.05 -13.17 9.23
C LEU A 75 0.60 -11.76 8.83
N GLN A 76 1.42 -10.77 9.18
CA GLN A 76 1.13 -9.37 8.86
C GLN A 76 1.29 -9.07 7.36
N THR A 77 2.28 -9.68 6.70
CA THR A 77 2.53 -9.52 5.26
C THR A 77 3.01 -10.86 4.71
N THR A 78 2.32 -11.40 3.70
CA THR A 78 2.55 -12.75 3.16
C THR A 78 3.12 -12.76 1.75
N ARG A 79 3.09 -11.62 1.06
CA ARG A 79 3.57 -11.46 -0.32
C ARG A 79 4.34 -10.15 -0.46
N GLN A 80 5.22 -10.10 -1.46
CA GLN A 80 5.99 -8.90 -1.79
C GLN A 80 6.12 -8.72 -3.31
N VAL A 81 6.14 -7.47 -3.76
CA VAL A 81 6.42 -7.07 -5.14
C VAL A 81 7.56 -6.06 -5.14
N GLY A 82 8.58 -6.28 -5.97
CA GLY A 82 9.78 -5.44 -6.04
C GLY A 82 11.06 -6.25 -5.95
N THR A 83 12.13 -5.62 -5.47
CA THR A 83 13.46 -6.22 -5.31
C THR A 83 13.76 -6.51 -3.85
N GLY A 84 14.86 -7.21 -3.58
CA GLY A 84 15.35 -7.38 -2.20
C GLY A 84 15.73 -6.07 -1.50
N GLN A 85 15.91 -4.97 -2.23
CA GLN A 85 16.33 -3.67 -1.68
C GLN A 85 15.17 -2.66 -1.57
N ALA A 86 14.12 -2.82 -2.38
CA ALA A 86 12.94 -1.98 -2.35
C ALA A 86 11.72 -2.78 -2.80
N TYR A 87 10.72 -2.90 -1.93
CA TYR A 87 9.55 -3.74 -2.17
C TYR A 87 8.29 -3.24 -1.48
N LEU A 88 7.14 -3.60 -2.06
CA LEU A 88 5.82 -3.47 -1.48
C LEU A 88 5.42 -4.82 -0.86
N ALA A 89 5.47 -4.92 0.46
CA ALA A 89 4.96 -6.08 1.18
C ALA A 89 3.47 -5.92 1.47
N MET A 90 2.69 -6.98 1.28
CA MET A 90 1.24 -6.96 1.39
C MET A 90 0.72 -8.20 2.13
N GLY A 91 -0.37 -8.06 2.86
CA GLY A 91 -1.04 -9.17 3.54
C GLY A 91 -2.50 -8.88 3.84
N LEU A 92 -3.39 -9.79 3.43
CA LEU A 92 -4.81 -9.72 3.71
C LEU A 92 -5.10 -10.41 5.06
N GLN A 93 -5.80 -9.71 5.93
CA GLN A 93 -6.20 -10.19 7.26
C GLN A 93 -7.57 -10.90 7.20
N ALA A 94 -7.91 -11.65 8.24
CA ALA A 94 -9.18 -12.38 8.34
C ALA A 94 -10.41 -11.44 8.41
N ASP A 95 -10.22 -10.22 8.90
CA ASP A 95 -11.21 -9.13 8.90
C ASP A 95 -11.30 -8.39 7.55
N LYS A 96 -10.67 -8.94 6.50
CA LYS A 96 -10.54 -8.36 5.16
C LYS A 96 -9.74 -7.05 5.08
N GLY A 97 -9.14 -6.61 6.19
CA GLY A 97 -8.21 -5.50 6.16
C GLY A 97 -6.95 -5.85 5.38
N LEU A 98 -6.41 -4.89 4.64
CA LEU A 98 -5.18 -5.07 3.87
C LEU A 98 -4.02 -4.34 4.53
N VAL A 99 -3.01 -5.10 4.92
CA VAL A 99 -1.73 -4.54 5.35
C VAL A 99 -0.90 -4.24 4.12
N ILE A 100 -0.41 -3.00 4.01
CA ILE A 100 0.52 -2.55 2.98
C ILE A 100 1.78 -2.01 3.65
N ARG A 101 2.95 -2.45 3.14
CA ARG A 101 4.26 -2.03 3.65
C ARG A 101 5.24 -1.72 2.52
N PRO A 102 5.30 -0.46 2.05
CA PRO A 102 6.43 0.01 1.26
C PRO A 102 7.68 -0.05 2.14
N THR A 103 8.72 -0.71 1.65
CA THR A 103 9.97 -0.92 2.38
C THR A 103 11.16 -0.59 1.49
N ILE A 104 12.08 0.20 2.03
CA ILE A 104 13.43 0.42 1.50
C ILE A 104 14.37 -0.25 2.50
N VAL A 105 15.09 -1.29 2.05
CA VAL A 105 16.12 -1.93 2.85
C VAL A 105 17.33 -1.00 2.88
N ALA A 106 17.88 -0.78 4.08
CA ALA A 106 19.10 -0.03 4.26
C ALA A 106 20.30 -1.00 4.23
N ASP A 107 21.23 -0.86 5.15
CA ASP A 107 22.34 -1.79 5.32
C ASP A 107 21.90 -3.13 5.97
N ALA A 108 22.86 -3.93 6.42
CA ALA A 108 22.70 -5.34 6.78
C ALA A 108 21.59 -5.67 7.81
N THR A 109 21.02 -4.68 8.52
CA THR A 109 19.94 -4.93 9.49
C THR A 109 18.82 -3.87 9.49
N GLY A 110 19.03 -2.73 8.83
CA GLY A 110 18.07 -1.61 8.84
C GLY A 110 17.08 -1.64 7.68
N HIS A 111 15.89 -1.08 7.89
CA HIS A 111 14.97 -0.74 6.81
C HIS A 111 14.09 0.45 7.20
N ILE A 112 13.75 1.26 6.21
CA ILE A 112 12.68 2.26 6.32
C ILE A 112 11.42 1.61 5.78
N CYS A 113 10.36 1.57 6.58
CA CYS A 113 9.08 1.07 6.12
C CYS A 113 7.91 1.83 6.72
N PHE A 114 6.83 1.92 5.96
CA PHE A 114 5.54 2.42 6.46
C PHE A 114 4.61 1.25 6.68
N ASN A 115 4.10 1.10 7.90
CA ASN A 115 3.16 0.04 8.25
C ASN A 115 1.75 0.61 8.10
N LEU A 116 1.13 0.35 6.95
CA LEU A 116 -0.19 0.87 6.62
C LEU A 116 -1.21 -0.27 6.73
N PHE A 117 -2.39 0.05 7.26
CA PHE A 117 -3.51 -0.86 7.35
C PHE A 117 -4.71 -0.20 6.68
N LEU A 118 -5.28 -0.84 5.66
CA LEU A 118 -6.48 -0.37 4.99
C LEU A 118 -7.68 -1.09 5.61
N THR A 119 -8.72 -0.34 5.94
CA THR A 119 -10.01 -0.90 6.34
C THR A 119 -10.64 -1.70 5.19
N ASP A 120 -11.62 -2.57 5.47
CA ASP A 120 -12.32 -3.39 4.45
C ASP A 120 -12.85 -2.52 3.30
N ASP A 121 -13.56 -1.43 3.61
CA ASP A 121 -14.11 -0.51 2.60
C ASP A 121 -13.03 0.13 1.71
N VAL A 122 -11.91 0.55 2.30
CA VAL A 122 -10.78 1.13 1.56
C VAL A 122 -10.04 0.07 0.73
N CYS A 123 -9.92 -1.14 1.27
CA CYS A 123 -9.35 -2.28 0.55
C CYS A 123 -10.20 -2.62 -0.67
N GLN A 124 -11.52 -2.67 -0.53
CA GLN A 124 -12.43 -2.93 -1.64
C GLN A 124 -12.35 -1.84 -2.71
N ALA A 125 -12.33 -0.56 -2.31
CA ALA A 125 -12.17 0.54 -3.26
C ALA A 125 -10.83 0.47 -4.03
N LEU A 126 -9.75 0.01 -3.38
CA LEU A 126 -8.48 -0.24 -4.06
C LEU A 126 -8.58 -1.40 -5.05
N PHE A 127 -9.26 -2.49 -4.69
CA PHE A 127 -9.43 -3.65 -5.57
C PHE A 127 -10.27 -3.29 -6.80
N ASP A 128 -11.37 -2.57 -6.60
CA ASP A 128 -12.21 -2.06 -7.69
C ASP A 128 -11.41 -1.14 -8.63
N TRP A 129 -10.56 -0.26 -8.09
CA TRP A 129 -9.70 0.62 -8.89
C TRP A 129 -8.62 -0.15 -9.68
N LEU A 130 -8.17 -1.30 -9.14
CA LEU A 130 -7.20 -2.19 -9.79
C LEU A 130 -7.84 -3.18 -10.77
N ASP A 131 -9.17 -3.25 -10.83
CA ASP A 131 -9.96 -4.20 -11.62
C ASP A 131 -9.69 -5.67 -11.21
N ILE A 132 -9.73 -5.95 -9.89
CA ILE A 132 -9.52 -7.30 -9.30
C ILE A 132 -10.58 -7.73 -8.29
#